data_AF-A0A845UHB4-F1
#
_entry.id   AF-A0A845UHB4-F1
#
_cell.length_a   1.000
_cell.length_b   1.000
_cell.length_c   1.000
_cell.angle_alpha   90.00
_cell.angle_beta   90.00
_cell.angle_gamma   90.00
#
_symmetry.space_group_name_H-M   'P 1'
#
loop_
_entity.id
_entity.type
_entity.pdbx_description
1 polymer ?
#
loop_
_entity_poly.entity_id
_entity_poly.type
_entity_poly.pdbx_seq_one_letter_code
_entity_poly.pdbx_strand_id
1 'polypeptide(L)'
;MTQGNSRKLRTRDGNWISPQELQEVLAEEGYSGTGRANFLNSVLTELAAESADHGEPEGRAAALLAEVRRILEHEQDKHGRRPIAEDLP
;
A
#
# COMPACT_ATOMS: atom_id res chain seq x y z
N MET A 1 -8.39 -8.75 14.41
CA MET A 1 -7.96 -7.43 14.90
C MET A 1 -6.93 -6.87 13.92
N THR A 2 -7.37 -6.26 12.83
CA THR A 2 -6.50 -5.51 11.89
C THR A 2 -6.61 -4.04 12.26
N GLN A 3 -6.12 -3.69 13.46
CA GLN A 3 -6.17 -2.32 13.95
C GLN A 3 -4.83 -1.64 13.62
N GLY A 4 -4.83 -0.81 12.57
CA GLY A 4 -3.98 0.38 12.51
C GLY A 4 -2.58 0.28 11.89
N ASN A 5 -2.37 -0.52 10.84
CA ASN A 5 -1.14 -0.37 10.04
C ASN A 5 -1.11 0.95 9.27
N SER A 6 -2.27 1.47 8.85
CA SER A 6 -2.43 2.78 8.21
C SER A 6 -2.12 3.98 9.09
N ARG A 7 -2.10 3.85 10.42
CA ARG A 7 -1.70 4.98 11.28
C ARG A 7 -0.26 5.41 11.00
N LYS A 8 0.61 4.48 10.58
CA LYS A 8 1.98 4.79 10.14
C LYS A 8 2.03 5.44 8.75
N LEU A 9 0.93 5.36 7.99
CA LEU A 9 0.81 5.85 6.62
C LEU A 9 0.00 7.14 6.51
N ARG A 10 -0.32 7.74 7.66
CA ARG A 10 -0.93 9.06 7.74
C ARG A 10 0.06 10.04 8.35
N THR A 11 0.15 11.22 7.74
CA THR A 11 0.83 12.37 8.33
C THR A 11 0.06 12.86 9.55
N ARG A 12 0.68 13.72 10.35
CA ARG A 12 0.02 14.34 11.52
C ARG A 12 -1.25 15.11 11.16
N ASP A 13 -1.32 15.62 9.95
CA ASP A 13 -2.48 16.36 9.42
C ASP A 13 -3.59 15.42 8.88
N GLY A 14 -3.44 14.10 9.00
CA GLY A 14 -4.41 13.11 8.52
C GLY A 14 -4.33 12.80 7.02
N ASN A 15 -3.35 13.36 6.31
CA ASN A 15 -3.12 13.06 4.90
C ASN A 15 -2.33 11.76 4.73
N TRP A 16 -2.44 11.10 3.57
CA TRP A 16 -1.55 10.00 3.23
C TRP A 16 -0.09 10.47 3.13
N ILE A 17 0.82 9.60 3.57
CA ILE A 17 2.26 9.78 3.37
C ILE A 17 2.62 9.68 1.88
N SER A 18 3.77 10.23 1.54
CA SER A 18 4.31 10.13 0.19
C SER A 18 4.87 8.73 -0.12
N PRO A 19 5.06 8.40 -1.41
CA PRO A 19 5.76 7.19 -1.84
C PRO A 19 7.15 7.01 -1.19
N GLN A 20 7.88 8.10 -0.99
CA GLN A 20 9.21 8.05 -0.37
C GLN A 20 9.11 7.65 1.11
N GLU A 21 8.21 8.27 1.86
CA GLU A 21 7.96 7.93 3.27
C GLU A 21 7.51 6.47 3.42
N LEU A 22 6.73 5.92 2.45
CA LEU A 22 6.38 4.50 2.45
C LEU A 22 7.64 3.62 2.38
N GLN A 23 8.58 3.95 1.50
CA GLN A 23 9.84 3.19 1.39
C GLN A 23 10.66 3.24 2.69
N GLU A 24 10.68 4.40 3.36
CA GLU A 24 11.34 4.57 4.66
C GLU A 24 10.69 3.69 5.73
N VAL A 25 9.36 3.67 5.83
CA VAL A 25 8.61 2.79 6.75
C VAL A 25 8.91 1.32 6.46
N LEU A 26 8.93 0.91 5.19
CA LEU A 26 9.23 -0.47 4.82
C LEU A 26 10.68 -0.86 5.16
N ALA A 27 11.63 0.07 5.04
CA ALA A 27 13.02 -0.15 5.38
C ALA A 27 13.25 -0.24 6.90
N GLU A 28 12.58 0.61 7.68
CA GLU A 28 12.69 0.63 9.15
C GLU A 28 12.15 -0.65 9.80
N GLU A 29 11.01 -1.14 9.33
CA GLU A 29 10.35 -2.31 9.93
C GLU A 29 11.06 -3.64 9.61
N GLY A 30 11.99 -3.65 8.65
CA GLY A 30 12.77 -4.83 8.30
C GLY A 30 11.92 -6.03 7.86
N TYR A 31 10.77 -5.77 7.22
CA TYR A 31 9.81 -6.81 6.86
C TYR A 31 10.45 -7.90 5.97
N SER A 32 10.15 -9.17 6.26
CA SER A 32 10.37 -10.27 5.30
C SER A 32 9.45 -10.09 4.08
N GLY A 33 9.80 -10.63 2.91
CA GLY A 33 9.01 -10.45 1.67
C GLY A 33 7.51 -10.75 1.84
N THR A 34 7.16 -11.83 2.57
CA THR A 34 5.77 -12.17 2.91
C THR A 34 5.12 -11.16 3.86
N GLY A 35 5.85 -10.68 4.88
CA GLY A 35 5.37 -9.67 5.81
C GLY A 35 5.10 -8.33 5.12
N ARG A 36 6.00 -7.94 4.21
CA ARG A 36 5.89 -6.75 3.38
C ARG A 36 4.67 -6.80 2.47
N ALA A 37 4.44 -7.93 1.79
CA ALA A 37 3.27 -8.09 0.93
C ALA A 37 1.95 -8.03 1.72
N ASN A 38 1.88 -8.67 2.90
CA ASN A 38 0.68 -8.63 3.75
C ASN A 38 0.39 -7.22 4.27
N PHE A 39 1.43 -6.48 4.66
CA PHE A 39 1.32 -5.08 5.06
C PHE A 39 0.77 -4.24 3.89
N LEU A 40 1.40 -4.31 2.72
CA LEU A 40 1.00 -3.54 1.54
C LEU A 40 -0.41 -3.86 1.05
N ASN A 41 -0.85 -5.13 1.10
CA ASN A 41 -2.23 -5.51 0.80
C ASN A 41 -3.25 -4.89 1.77
N SER A 42 -2.87 -4.74 3.05
CA SER A 42 -3.72 -4.03 4.02
C SER A 42 -3.85 -2.55 3.63
N VAL A 43 -2.75 -1.92 3.21
CA VAL A 43 -2.76 -0.53 2.72
C VAL A 43 -3.67 -0.36 1.50
N LEU A 44 -3.60 -1.29 0.53
CA LEU A 44 -4.47 -1.28 -0.64
C LEU A 44 -5.95 -1.33 -0.25
N THR A 45 -6.29 -2.19 0.71
CA THR A 45 -7.67 -2.33 1.20
C THR A 45 -8.17 -1.02 1.79
N GLU A 46 -7.34 -0.33 2.56
CA GLU A 46 -7.70 0.95 3.20
C GLU A 46 -7.80 2.10 2.20
N LEU A 47 -6.90 2.17 1.22
CA LEU A 47 -6.99 3.15 0.12
C LEU A 47 -8.25 2.93 -0.73
N ALA A 48 -8.58 1.68 -1.02
CA ALA A 48 -9.79 1.33 -1.78
C ALA A 48 -11.07 1.68 -1.00
N ALA A 49 -11.08 1.44 0.32
CA ALA A 49 -12.21 1.81 1.18
C ALA A 49 -12.40 3.33 1.23
N GLU A 50 -11.33 4.11 1.40
CA GLU A 50 -11.44 5.58 1.37
C GLU A 50 -11.93 6.09 0.01
N SER A 51 -11.47 5.45 -1.08
CA SER A 51 -11.91 5.82 -2.43
C SER A 51 -13.39 5.49 -2.67
N ALA A 52 -13.90 4.42 -2.06
CA ALA A 52 -15.32 4.08 -2.13
C ALA A 52 -16.19 5.10 -1.37
N ASP A 53 -15.71 5.66 -0.26
CA ASP A 53 -16.43 6.65 0.54
C ASP A 53 -16.34 8.08 -0.03
N HIS A 54 -15.20 8.45 -0.61
CA HIS A 54 -14.90 9.84 -1.00
C HIS A 54 -14.72 10.09 -2.51
N GLY A 55 -14.75 9.05 -3.34
CA GLY A 55 -14.47 9.13 -4.79
C GLY A 55 -13.05 8.69 -5.13
N GLU A 56 -12.64 8.79 -6.40
CA GLU A 56 -11.31 8.32 -6.81
C GLU A 56 -10.18 8.96 -5.98
N PRO A 57 -9.13 8.20 -5.62
CA PRO A 57 -8.05 8.71 -4.81
C PRO A 57 -7.29 9.77 -5.60
N GLU A 58 -7.16 10.98 -5.05
CA GLU A 58 -6.46 12.09 -5.67
C GLU A 58 -5.14 12.44 -4.95
N GLY A 59 -4.25 13.14 -5.65
CA GLY A 59 -3.02 13.69 -5.08
C GLY A 59 -2.12 12.63 -4.43
N ARG A 60 -1.92 12.75 -3.12
CA ARG A 60 -1.04 11.84 -2.35
C ARG A 60 -1.60 10.43 -2.24
N ALA A 61 -2.93 10.27 -2.16
CA ALA A 61 -3.57 8.96 -2.11
C ALA A 61 -3.31 8.17 -3.41
N ALA A 62 -3.46 8.85 -4.56
CA ALA A 62 -3.18 8.27 -5.87
C ALA A 62 -1.71 7.86 -6.02
N ALA A 63 -0.78 8.74 -5.62
CA ALA A 63 0.65 8.47 -5.70
C ALA A 63 1.06 7.30 -4.79
N LEU A 64 0.49 7.24 -3.58
CA LEU A 64 0.73 6.14 -2.65
C LEU A 64 0.17 4.82 -3.20
N LEU A 65 -1.05 4.83 -3.75
CA LEU A 65 -1.65 3.67 -4.39
C LEU A 65 -0.78 3.11 -5.52
N ALA A 66 -0.28 3.98 -6.39
CA ALA A 66 0.60 3.60 -7.50
C ALA A 66 1.90 2.95 -7.00
N GLU A 67 2.52 3.53 -5.97
CA GLU A 67 3.77 2.99 -5.41
C GLU A 67 3.52 1.64 -4.69
N VAL A 68 2.44 1.51 -3.92
CA VAL A 68 2.09 0.24 -3.26
C VAL A 68 1.90 -0.88 -4.28
N ARG A 69 1.20 -0.62 -5.39
CA ARG A 69 1.02 -1.58 -6.49
C ARG A 69 2.36 -1.99 -7.10
N ARG A 70 3.20 -1.01 -7.45
CA ARG A 70 4.53 -1.25 -8.00
C ARG A 70 5.40 -2.13 -7.10
N ILE A 71 5.37 -1.87 -5.79
CA ILE A 71 6.13 -2.68 -4.83
C ILE A 71 5.59 -4.11 -4.79
N LEU A 72 4.27 -4.29 -4.72
CA LEU A 72 3.65 -5.62 -4.71
C LEU A 72 3.94 -6.40 -5.99
N GLU A 73 3.92 -5.76 -7.16
CA GLU A 73 4.30 -6.38 -8.44
C GLU A 73 5.76 -6.84 -8.41
N HIS A 74 6.66 -6.00 -7.89
CA HIS A 74 8.07 -6.34 -7.77
C HIS A 74 8.32 -7.51 -6.79
N GLU A 75 7.58 -7.56 -5.68
CA GLU A 75 7.66 -8.68 -4.75
C GLU A 75 7.11 -9.98 -5.35
N GLN A 76 6.05 -9.90 -6.16
CA GLN A 76 5.50 -11.05 -6.87
C GLN A 76 6.47 -11.61 -7.90
N ASP A 77 7.12 -10.74 -8.68
CA ASP A 77 8.13 -11.11 -9.68
C ASP A 77 9.31 -11.84 -9.04
N LYS A 78 9.84 -11.29 -7.93
CA LYS A 78 10.90 -11.94 -7.13
C LYS A 78 10.54 -13.32 -6.60
N HIS A 79 9.26 -13.56 -6.33
CA HIS A 79 8.77 -14.82 -5.77
C HIS A 79 8.13 -15.75 -6.82
N GLY A 80 8.16 -15.39 -8.11
CA GLY A 80 7.58 -16.18 -9.19
C GLY A 80 6.05 -16.36 -9.09
N ARG A 81 5.35 -15.48 -8.38
CA ARG A 81 3.88 -15.49 -8.27
C ARG A 81 3.26 -14.70 -9.42
N ARG A 82 2.20 -15.25 -10.04
CA ARG A 82 1.44 -14.58 -11.12
C ARG A 82 0.96 -13.18 -10.68
N PRO A 83 0.91 -12.21 -11.61
CA PRO A 83 0.50 -10.84 -11.32
C PRO A 83 -0.95 -10.77 -10.79
N ILE A 84 -1.18 -9.88 -9.82
CA ILE A 84 -2.51 -9.52 -9.27
C ILE A 84 -3.46 -8.91 -10.34
N ALA A 85 -2.97 -8.60 -11.55
CA ALA A 85 -3.68 -7.81 -12.55
C ALA A 85 -4.66 -8.55 -13.48
N GLU A 86 -5.04 -9.80 -13.21
CA GLU A 86 -5.91 -10.58 -14.12
C GLU A 86 -7.34 -10.87 -13.60
N ASP A 87 -7.76 -10.33 -12.46
CA ASP A 87 -9.11 -10.59 -11.94
C ASP A 87 -9.80 -9.30 -11.47
N LEU A 88 -10.22 -8.48 -12.44
CA LEU A 88 -11.29 -7.50 -12.26
C LEU A 88 -12.28 -7.66 -13.42
N PRO A 89 -13.53 -8.13 -13.17
CA PRO A 89 -14.61 -8.11 -14.16
C PRO A 89 -15.12 -6.69 -14.45
#